data_AF-A0AAV5AZH3-F1
#
_entry.id   AF-A0AAV5AZH3-F1
#
_cell.length_a   1.000
_cell.length_b   1.000
_cell.length_c   1.000
_cell.angle_alpha   90.00
_cell.angle_beta   90.00
_cell.angle_gamma   90.00
#
_symmetry.space_group_name_H-M   'P 1'
#
loop_
_entity.id
_entity.type
_entity.pdbx_description
1 polymer ?
#
loop_
_entity_poly.entity_id
_entity_poly.type
_entity_poly.pdbx_seq_one_letter_code
_entity_poly.pdbx_strand_id
1 'polypeptide(L)'
;MSENKKAKINFDAIIDKLVGSDLSGVSVNLSESEKKFLRENPQLLKKINSTSFIKKRYIFFLIALSLFFMVISKIIEHTQILQNHPIWDDLLGNVAFSITSEIFGAALMAYILELLLEQRMKKNQQLAEELEKQE
;
A
#
# COMPACT_ATOMS: atom_id res chain seq x y z
N MET A 1 7.14 24.39 11.27
CA MET A 1 7.02 23.07 10.59
C MET A 1 7.96 23.10 9.39
N SER A 2 9.03 22.28 9.38
CA SER A 2 10.10 22.35 8.36
C SER A 2 9.55 22.12 6.94
N GLU A 3 10.03 22.88 5.94
CA GLU A 3 9.64 22.76 4.52
C GLU A 3 9.74 21.33 3.99
N ASN A 4 10.73 20.58 4.45
CA ASN A 4 10.96 19.19 4.06
C ASN A 4 9.81 18.26 4.50
N LYS A 5 9.18 18.54 5.66
CA LYS A 5 8.02 17.79 6.15
C LYS A 5 6.78 18.07 5.30
N LYS A 6 6.61 19.33 4.84
CA LYS A 6 5.49 19.73 3.99
C LYS A 6 5.60 19.12 2.58
N ALA A 7 6.81 19.11 2.01
CA ALA A 7 7.07 18.46 0.72
C ALA A 7 6.77 16.94 0.77
N LYS A 8 7.15 16.27 1.85
CA LYS A 8 6.86 14.84 2.05
C LYS A 8 5.35 14.56 2.12
N ILE A 9 4.59 15.36 2.88
CA ILE A 9 3.14 15.22 3.01
C ILE A 9 2.45 15.39 1.65
N ASN A 10 2.84 16.41 0.89
CA ASN A 10 2.28 16.65 -0.45
C ASN A 10 2.59 15.51 -1.41
N PHE A 11 3.81 14.96 -1.36
CA PHE A 11 4.20 13.82 -2.17
C PHE A 11 3.41 12.56 -1.82
N ASP A 12 3.29 12.25 -0.53
CA ASP A 12 2.55 11.07 -0.07
C ASP A 12 1.07 11.16 -0.49
N ALA A 13 0.44 12.35 -0.41
CA ALA A 13 -0.93 12.58 -0.86
C ALA A 13 -1.11 12.35 -2.37
N ILE A 14 -0.14 12.78 -3.19
CA ILE A 14 -0.14 12.53 -4.64
C ILE A 14 -0.09 11.03 -4.93
N ILE A 15 0.77 10.30 -4.20
CA ILE A 15 0.93 8.85 -4.37
C ILE A 15 -0.33 8.10 -3.96
N ASP A 16 -0.92 8.45 -2.82
CA ASP A 16 -2.14 7.80 -2.34
C ASP A 16 -3.31 8.04 -3.32
N LYS A 17 -3.37 9.22 -3.96
CA LYS A 17 -4.34 9.53 -5.01
C LYS A 17 -4.14 8.67 -6.28
N LEU A 18 -2.89 8.46 -6.70
CA LEU A 18 -2.54 7.62 -7.85
C LEU A 18 -2.84 6.13 -7.57
N VAL A 19 -2.41 5.62 -6.41
CA VAL A 19 -2.69 4.24 -6.01
C VAL A 19 -4.20 3.99 -5.88
N GLY A 20 -4.94 4.95 -5.30
CA GLY A 20 -6.40 4.87 -5.23
C GLY A 20 -7.09 4.92 -6.60
N SER A 21 -6.54 5.68 -7.56
CA SER A 21 -7.09 5.75 -8.92
C SER A 21 -6.93 4.45 -9.68
N ASP A 22 -5.76 3.83 -9.56
CA ASP A 22 -5.44 2.58 -10.23
C ASP A 22 -6.36 1.44 -9.75
N LEU A 23 -6.76 1.46 -8.47
CA LEU A 23 -7.65 0.46 -7.87
C LEU A 23 -9.13 0.74 -8.14
N SER A 24 -9.52 2.00 -8.32
CA SER A 24 -10.91 2.38 -8.63
C SER A 24 -11.21 2.36 -10.12
N GLY A 25 -10.19 2.26 -10.98
CA GLY A 25 -10.33 2.33 -12.44
C GLY A 25 -10.71 3.73 -12.96
N VAL A 26 -10.74 4.73 -12.09
CA VAL A 26 -11.06 6.12 -12.45
C VAL A 26 -9.77 6.82 -12.86
N SER A 27 -9.72 7.39 -14.06
CA SER A 27 -8.56 8.17 -14.50
C SER A 27 -8.37 9.40 -13.60
N VAL A 28 -7.34 9.43 -12.77
CA VAL A 28 -6.98 10.62 -12.01
C VAL A 28 -6.14 11.56 -12.85
N ASN A 29 -6.67 12.77 -13.02
CA ASN A 29 -5.87 13.90 -13.46
C ASN A 29 -5.22 14.56 -12.24
N LEU A 30 -3.89 14.58 -12.24
CA LEU A 30 -3.14 15.43 -11.32
C LEU A 30 -3.48 16.90 -11.59
N SER A 31 -3.70 17.65 -10.52
CA SER A 31 -3.85 19.11 -10.57
C SER A 31 -2.59 19.74 -11.17
N GLU A 32 -2.74 20.90 -11.82
CA GLU A 32 -1.60 21.67 -12.32
C GLU A 32 -0.60 22.04 -11.21
N SER A 33 -1.07 22.23 -9.97
CA SER A 33 -0.21 22.43 -8.80
C SER A 33 0.59 21.17 -8.42
N GLU A 34 0.00 19.98 -8.53
CA GLU A 34 0.65 18.69 -8.26
C GLU A 34 1.70 18.39 -9.35
N LYS A 35 1.38 18.63 -10.62
CA LYS A 35 2.32 18.48 -11.74
C LYS A 35 3.49 19.45 -11.62
N LYS A 36 3.25 20.71 -11.24
CA LYS A 36 4.30 21.70 -11.02
C LYS A 36 5.23 21.29 -9.87
N PHE A 37 4.66 20.83 -8.76
CA PHE A 37 5.44 20.31 -7.61
C PHE A 37 6.34 19.12 -8.01
N LEU A 38 5.82 18.19 -8.82
CA LEU A 38 6.61 17.06 -9.32
C LEU A 38 7.74 17.49 -10.25
N ARG A 39 7.49 18.47 -11.14
CA ARG A 39 8.53 19.04 -12.03
C ARG A 39 9.65 19.74 -11.26
N GLU A 40 9.31 20.44 -10.19
CA GLU A 40 10.27 21.14 -9.33
C GLU A 40 11.11 20.18 -8.46
N ASN A 41 10.70 18.90 -8.35
CA ASN A 41 11.35 17.90 -7.51
C ASN A 41 11.62 16.58 -8.29
N PRO A 42 12.56 16.56 -9.25
CA PRO A 42 12.83 15.40 -10.10
C PRO A 42 13.23 14.13 -9.33
N GLN A 43 13.84 14.28 -8.15
CA GLN A 43 14.14 13.18 -7.23
C GLN A 43 12.89 12.43 -6.74
N LEU A 44 11.77 13.15 -6.56
CA LEU A 44 10.49 12.56 -6.17
C LEU A 44 9.87 11.83 -7.36
N LEU A 45 10.00 12.37 -8.57
CA LEU A 45 9.56 11.74 -9.81
C LEU A 45 10.24 10.39 -10.04
N LYS A 46 11.56 10.32 -9.81
CA LYS A 46 12.32 9.06 -9.86
C LYS A 46 11.83 8.05 -8.81
N LYS A 47 11.38 8.53 -7.66
CA LYS A 47 10.82 7.70 -6.59
C LYS A 47 9.43 7.15 -6.96
N ILE A 48 8.58 7.94 -7.63
CA ILE A 48 7.32 7.44 -8.21
C ILE A 48 7.63 6.31 -9.19
N ASN A 49 8.62 6.48 -10.07
CA ASN A 49 8.95 5.44 -11.05
C ASN A 49 9.64 4.20 -10.44
N SER A 50 9.96 4.19 -9.15
CA SER A 50 10.61 3.05 -8.51
C SER A 50 9.59 1.97 -8.16
N THR A 51 9.74 0.80 -8.78
CA THR A 51 8.78 -0.30 -8.63
C THR A 51 8.63 -0.76 -7.18
N SER A 52 9.73 -0.81 -6.41
CA SER A 52 9.68 -1.23 -5.00
C SER A 52 8.88 -0.26 -4.12
N PHE A 53 8.99 1.05 -4.36
CA PHE A 53 8.22 2.05 -3.59
C PHE A 53 6.72 1.95 -3.87
N ILE A 54 6.34 1.84 -5.15
CA ILE A 54 4.94 1.67 -5.55
C ILE A 54 4.37 0.36 -5.00
N LYS A 55 5.08 -0.77 -5.15
CA LYS A 55 4.65 -2.07 -4.61
C LYS A 55 4.34 -1.99 -3.12
N LYS A 56 5.23 -1.38 -2.33
CA LYS A 56 5.02 -1.20 -0.88
C LYS A 56 3.74 -0.40 -0.59
N ARG A 57 3.47 0.67 -1.36
CA ARG A 57 2.24 1.46 -1.21
C ARG A 57 0.98 0.64 -1.51
N TYR A 58 0.98 -0.18 -2.56
CA TYR A 58 -0.11 -1.11 -2.84
C TYR A 58 -0.32 -2.11 -1.71
N ILE A 59 0.76 -2.71 -1.18
CA ILE A 59 0.69 -3.66 -0.07
C ILE A 59 0.07 -3.00 1.17
N PHE A 60 0.52 -1.79 1.53
CA PHE A 60 -0.05 -1.05 2.66
C PHE A 60 -1.53 -0.71 2.45
N PHE A 61 -1.91 -0.32 1.23
CA PHE A 61 -3.31 -0.08 0.90
C PHE A 61 -4.17 -1.34 1.08
N LEU A 62 -3.71 -2.49 0.56
CA LEU A 62 -4.42 -3.77 0.72
C LEU A 62 -4.56 -4.17 2.19
N ILE A 63 -3.51 -3.98 2.99
CA ILE A 63 -3.54 -4.22 4.44
C ILE A 63 -4.60 -3.31 5.10
N ALA A 64 -4.58 -2.01 4.82
CA ALA A 64 -5.51 -1.05 5.39
C ALA A 64 -6.96 -1.37 4.99
N LEU A 65 -7.19 -1.71 3.73
CA LEU A 65 -8.51 -2.08 3.21
C LEU A 65 -9.02 -3.36 3.88
N SER A 66 -8.16 -4.38 4.02
CA SER A 66 -8.53 -5.63 4.65
C SER A 66 -8.90 -5.43 6.12
N LEU A 67 -8.10 -4.67 6.87
CA LEU A 67 -8.40 -4.34 8.27
C LEU A 67 -9.71 -3.57 8.41
N PHE A 68 -9.97 -2.61 7.52
CA PHE A 68 -11.21 -1.85 7.52
C PHE A 68 -12.43 -2.75 7.37
N PHE A 69 -12.41 -3.67 6.41
CA PHE A 69 -13.52 -4.61 6.23
C PHE A 69 -13.64 -5.63 7.36
N MET A 70 -12.52 -6.14 7.91
CA MET A 70 -12.57 -7.02 9.08
C MET A 70 -13.26 -6.35 10.27
N VAL A 71 -12.96 -5.06 10.50
CA VAL A 71 -13.62 -4.27 11.55
C VAL A 71 -15.10 -4.09 11.26
N ILE A 72 -15.47 -3.75 10.02
CA ILE A 72 -16.88 -3.63 9.62
C ILE A 72 -17.63 -4.95 9.83
N SER A 73 -17.07 -6.07 9.37
CA SER A 73 -17.66 -7.40 9.55
C SER A 73 -17.92 -7.70 11.03
N LYS A 74 -16.95 -7.40 11.91
CA LYS A 74 -17.14 -7.58 13.36
C LYS A 74 -18.14 -6.61 13.97
N ILE A 75 -18.22 -5.37 13.49
CA ILE A 75 -19.25 -4.43 13.95
C ILE A 75 -20.64 -4.95 13.57
N ILE A 76 -20.83 -5.40 12.33
CA ILE A 76 -22.10 -5.95 11.84
C ILE A 76 -22.54 -7.15 12.70
N GLU A 77 -21.63 -8.10 12.92
CA GLU A 77 -21.88 -9.29 13.74
C GLU A 77 -22.24 -8.92 15.19
N HIS A 78 -21.53 -7.96 15.79
CA HIS A 78 -21.73 -7.63 17.20
C HIS A 78 -22.94 -6.74 17.46
N THR A 79 -23.27 -5.85 16.53
CA THR A 79 -24.44 -4.96 16.62
C THR A 79 -25.74 -5.66 16.21
N GLN A 80 -25.66 -6.86 15.64
CA GLN A 80 -26.82 -7.66 15.20
C GLN A 80 -27.74 -6.89 14.24
N ILE A 81 -27.21 -5.90 13.51
CA ILE A 81 -27.99 -5.05 12.58
C ILE A 81 -28.70 -5.89 11.52
N LEU A 82 -28.15 -7.06 11.17
CA LEU A 82 -28.67 -7.96 10.14
C LEU A 82 -29.31 -9.23 10.71
N GLN A 83 -29.62 -9.28 12.00
CA GLN A 83 -30.19 -10.48 12.65
C GLN A 83 -31.49 -10.98 11.99
N ASN A 84 -32.30 -10.08 11.43
CA ASN A 84 -33.53 -10.42 10.70
C ASN A 84 -33.29 -10.82 9.23
N HIS A 85 -32.04 -10.79 8.77
CA HIS A 85 -31.61 -11.04 7.41
C HIS A 85 -30.44 -12.04 7.39
N PRO A 86 -30.69 -13.33 7.66
CA PRO A 86 -29.64 -14.32 7.94
C PRO A 86 -28.63 -14.50 6.80
N ILE A 87 -29.06 -14.35 5.54
CA ILE A 87 -28.17 -14.42 4.38
C ILE A 87 -27.17 -13.26 4.39
N TRP A 88 -27.62 -12.05 4.70
CA TRP A 88 -26.77 -10.87 4.74
C TRP A 88 -25.85 -10.86 5.96
N ASP A 89 -26.35 -11.35 7.09
CA ASP A 89 -25.57 -11.52 8.31
C ASP A 89 -24.40 -12.49 8.11
N ASP A 90 -24.65 -13.65 7.50
CA ASP A 90 -23.59 -14.62 7.20
C ASP A 90 -22.60 -14.11 6.14
N LEU A 91 -23.11 -13.46 5.07
CA LEU A 91 -22.28 -12.91 4.01
C LEU A 91 -21.34 -11.81 4.52
N LEU A 92 -21.85 -10.86 5.32
CA LEU A 92 -21.09 -9.70 5.76
C LEU A 92 -20.34 -9.94 7.08
N GLY A 93 -20.82 -10.82 7.94
CA GLY A 93 -20.20 -11.20 9.20
C GLY A 93 -19.12 -12.26 9.02
N ASN A 94 -19.45 -13.39 8.38
CA ASN A 94 -18.54 -14.53 8.30
C ASN A 94 -17.75 -14.57 6.99
N VAL A 95 -18.44 -14.52 5.84
CA VAL A 95 -17.78 -14.68 4.53
C VAL A 95 -16.85 -13.51 4.25
N ALA A 96 -17.31 -12.27 4.43
CA ALA A 96 -16.49 -11.08 4.25
C ALA A 96 -15.30 -11.05 5.22
N PHE A 97 -15.48 -11.50 6.47
CA PHE A 97 -14.38 -11.61 7.42
C PHE A 97 -13.34 -12.65 6.97
N SER A 98 -13.77 -13.82 6.50
CA SER A 98 -12.86 -14.86 5.99
C SER A 98 -12.03 -14.34 4.82
N ILE A 99 -12.69 -13.79 3.80
CA ILE A 99 -12.03 -13.26 2.59
C ILE A 99 -11.03 -12.16 2.97
N THR A 100 -11.42 -11.23 3.84
CA THR A 100 -10.55 -10.11 4.22
C THR A 100 -9.38 -10.54 5.09
N SER A 101 -9.55 -11.58 5.90
CA SER A 101 -8.45 -12.20 6.66
C SER A 101 -7.42 -12.87 5.74
N GLU A 102 -7.87 -13.52 4.66
CA GLU A 102 -7.00 -14.12 3.65
C GLU A 102 -6.23 -13.06 2.87
N ILE A 103 -6.90 -12.00 2.42
CA ILE A 103 -6.25 -10.87 1.74
C ILE A 103 -5.21 -10.22 2.66
N PHE A 104 -5.55 -10.02 3.94
CA PHE A 104 -4.62 -9.50 4.94
C PHE A 104 -3.38 -10.39 5.08
N GLY A 105 -3.58 -11.71 5.23
CA GLY A 105 -2.49 -12.68 5.31
C GLY A 105 -1.59 -12.67 4.07
N ALA A 106 -2.19 -12.66 2.88
CA ALA A 106 -1.46 -12.60 1.61
C ALA A 106 -0.64 -11.30 1.47
N ALA A 107 -1.24 -10.15 1.81
CA ALA A 107 -0.56 -8.85 1.77
C ALA A 107 0.60 -8.79 2.78
N LEU A 108 0.41 -9.36 3.98
CA LEU A 108 1.47 -9.45 4.98
C LEU A 108 2.63 -10.34 4.50
N MET A 109 2.34 -11.49 3.90
CA MET A 109 3.36 -12.36 3.32
C MET A 109 4.12 -11.68 2.18
N ALA A 110 3.42 -10.95 1.30
CA ALA A 110 4.05 -10.16 0.25
C ALA A 110 4.99 -9.09 0.82
N TYR A 111 4.59 -8.42 1.91
CA TYR A 111 5.44 -7.45 2.60
C TYR A 111 6.72 -8.09 3.16
N ILE A 112 6.58 -9.22 3.85
CA ILE A 112 7.71 -9.96 4.42
C ILE A 112 8.67 -10.41 3.31
N LEU A 113 8.15 -10.94 2.22
CA LEU A 113 8.96 -11.38 1.09
C LEU A 113 9.77 -10.22 0.48
N GLU A 114 9.15 -9.05 0.31
CA GLU A 114 9.84 -7.84 -0.18
C GLU A 114 11.00 -7.46 0.76
N LEU A 115 10.79 -7.49 2.08
CA LEU A 115 11.85 -7.19 3.06
C LEU A 115 13.01 -8.18 2.97
N LEU A 116 12.72 -9.48 2.84
CA LEU A 116 13.74 -10.52 2.70
C LEU A 116 14.53 -10.36 1.40
N LEU A 117 13.87 -10.02 0.29
CA LEU A 117 14.51 -9.76 -0.99
C LEU A 117 15.42 -8.53 -0.93
N GLU A 118 14.98 -7.44 -0.30
CA GLU A 118 15.81 -6.24 -0.10
C GLU A 118 17.07 -6.55 0.71
N GLN A 119 16.94 -7.35 1.78
CA GLN A 119 18.09 -7.78 2.57
C GLN A 119 19.03 -8.66 1.75
N ARG A 120 18.49 -9.57 0.92
CA ARG A 120 19.33 -10.45 0.09
C ARG A 120 20.07 -9.67 -0.99
N MET A 121 19.42 -8.70 -1.63
CA MET A 121 20.06 -7.84 -2.63
C MET A 121 21.23 -7.06 -2.04
N LYS A 122 21.07 -6.49 -0.84
CA LYS A 122 22.15 -5.77 -0.15
C LYS A 122 23.34 -6.68 0.13
N LYS A 123 23.10 -7.89 0.65
CA LYS A 123 24.17 -8.87 0.89
C LYS A 123 24.90 -9.26 -0.40
N ASN A 124 24.16 -9.47 -1.49
CA ASN A 124 24.75 -9.79 -2.79
C ASN A 124 25.60 -8.63 -3.34
N GLN A 125 25.16 -7.37 -3.16
CA GLN A 125 25.94 -6.20 -3.56
C GLN A 125 27.24 -6.08 -2.77
N GLN A 126 27.18 -6.27 -1.45
CA GLN A 126 28.37 -6.29 -0.59
C GLN A 126 29.36 -7.37 -1.03
N LEU A 127 28.87 -8.58 -1.31
CA LEU A 127 29.70 -9.68 -1.81
C LEU A 127 30.34 -9.35 -3.18
N ALA A 128 29.61 -8.70 -4.08
CA ALA A 128 30.15 -8.29 -5.38
C ALA A 128 31.28 -7.26 -5.21
N GLU A 129 31.08 -6.25 -4.36
CA GLU A 129 32.11 -5.23 -4.06
C GLU A 129 33.35 -5.82 -3.37
N GLU A 130 33.18 -6.86 -2.53
CA GLU A 130 34.29 -7.56 -1.88
C GLU A 130 35.12 -8.36 -2.89
N LEU A 131 34.46 -9.02 -3.86
CA LEU A 131 35.13 -9.79 -4.91
C LEU A 131 35.86 -8.89 -5.91
N GLU A 132 35.26 -7.77 -6.32
CA GLU A 132 35.89 -6.80 -7.23
C GLU A 132 37.14 -6.12 -6.64
N LYS A 133 37.27 -6.05 -5.31
CA LYS A 133 38.45 -5.49 -4.63
C LYS A 133 39.59 -6.48 -4.45
N GLN A 134 39.36 -7.77 -4.71
CA GLN A 134 40.36 -8.82 -4.61
C GLN A 134 41.06 -9.11 -5.95
N GLU A 135 40.55 -8.57 -7.05
CA GLU A 135 41.19 -8.51 -8.38
C GLU A 135 42.03 -7.23 -8.55
#